data_AF-A0A9W7CYY6-F1
#
_entry.id   AF-A0A9W7CYY6-F1
#
_cell.length_a   1.000
_cell.length_b   1.000
_cell.length_c   1.000
_cell.angle_alpha   90.00
_cell.angle_beta   90.00
_cell.angle_gamma   90.00
#
_symmetry.space_group_name_H-M   'P 1'
#
loop_
_entity.id
_entity.type
_entity.pdbx_description
1 polymer ?
#
loop_
_entity_poly.entity_id
_entity_poly.type
_entity_poly.pdbx_seq_one_letter_code
_entity_poly.pdbx_strand_id
1 'polypeptide(L)'
;MLRIWGHRRAPATTNSIAHRAPGRHVHYVSRSHDALDTDAVNRYRELRVGVLGLGAIGTIFFTRLGLLAADSKTKEEVLSLKVDAFVKPVQFDHWLRSEELKFSLRGHNNDEEENLAFQVNSDRKVAAGIEAPGVRVCTLESAGCNEKLDVLLVAVKAYDSAGVIRELRTRNKHLLKDDALCVLLQNGLGELPQDEENDLHHFDDQWQFANGVTFVGGRVLGFGNVLTSGLDAGTTYLAPFAESGVNSSNSSGSEKQLQLRRDRNIKMKTVAQVFQAAGTEVISTTNEVDLLTFGTD
;
A
#
# COMPACT_ATOMS: atom_id res chain seq x y z
N MET A 1 -26.02 36.57 -55.74
CA MET A 1 -24.78 37.39 -55.82
C MET A 1 -23.61 36.42 -56.02
N LEU A 2 -22.76 36.71 -56.99
CA LEU A 2 -21.91 35.77 -57.75
C LEU A 2 -20.43 35.86 -57.34
N ARG A 3 -19.67 34.80 -57.66
CA ARG A 3 -18.19 34.62 -57.70
C ARG A 3 -17.59 33.97 -56.45
N ILE A 4 -17.19 32.69 -56.47
CA ILE A 4 -16.07 32.03 -57.22
C ILE A 4 -14.72 32.67 -56.86
N TRP A 5 -13.83 31.88 -56.25
CA TRP A 5 -12.53 31.49 -56.79
C TRP A 5 -12.06 30.23 -56.05
N GLY A 6 -11.93 29.14 -56.81
CA GLY A 6 -11.16 27.97 -56.41
C GLY A 6 -9.81 28.00 -57.12
N HIS A 7 -8.81 27.35 -56.52
CA HIS A 7 -7.83 26.61 -57.29
C HIS A 7 -7.45 25.34 -56.53
N ARG A 8 -7.76 24.21 -57.19
CA ARG A 8 -7.19 22.89 -56.96
C ARG A 8 -5.72 22.90 -57.41
N ARG A 9 -4.88 22.11 -56.75
CA ARG A 9 -4.16 20.96 -57.34
C ARG A 9 -3.53 20.09 -56.24
N ALA A 10 -4.00 18.84 -56.17
CA ALA A 10 -3.32 17.66 -55.60
C ALA A 10 -2.40 17.04 -56.70
N PRO A 11 -1.87 15.80 -56.59
CA PRO A 11 -1.41 14.97 -55.46
C PRO A 11 0.04 14.45 -55.68
N ALA A 12 0.64 13.75 -54.70
CA ALA A 12 1.67 12.74 -54.98
C ALA A 12 1.73 11.66 -53.88
N THR A 13 1.52 10.42 -54.34
CA THR A 13 1.76 9.11 -53.73
C THR A 13 3.24 8.96 -53.30
N THR A 14 3.71 8.07 -52.42
CA THR A 14 3.52 6.61 -52.31
C THR A 14 4.31 6.09 -51.08
N ASN A 15 3.77 5.06 -50.41
CA ASN A 15 4.40 4.02 -49.57
C ASN A 15 5.87 4.13 -49.09
N SER A 16 6.10 3.87 -47.80
CA SER A 16 6.88 2.68 -47.38
C SER A 16 6.75 2.40 -45.88
N ILE A 17 6.73 1.09 -45.59
CA ILE A 17 6.72 0.44 -44.28
C ILE A 17 8.07 0.66 -43.59
N ALA A 18 8.06 1.03 -42.31
CA ALA A 18 9.20 0.80 -41.42
C ALA A 18 8.70 0.56 -39.99
N HIS A 19 8.84 -0.69 -39.56
CA HIS A 19 8.86 -1.09 -38.16
C HIS A 19 9.79 -0.18 -37.33
N ARG A 20 9.31 0.32 -36.19
CA ARG A 20 10.19 0.60 -35.04
C ARG A 20 9.50 0.15 -33.75
N ALA A 21 10.21 -0.71 -33.04
CA ALA A 21 9.84 -1.39 -31.81
C ALA A 21 9.47 -0.41 -30.68
N PRO A 22 8.65 -0.83 -29.69
CA PRO A 22 8.56 -0.11 -28.44
C PRO A 22 9.89 -0.27 -27.70
N GLY A 23 10.61 0.85 -27.55
CA GLY A 23 11.80 0.92 -26.71
C GLY A 23 11.40 0.66 -25.26
N ARG A 24 11.74 -0.53 -24.75
CA ARG A 24 11.86 -0.75 -23.31
C ARG A 24 13.06 0.06 -22.82
N HIS A 25 12.80 1.22 -22.23
CA HIS A 25 13.81 1.89 -21.42
C HIS A 25 13.93 1.12 -20.10
N VAL A 26 14.90 0.19 -20.08
CA VAL A 26 15.44 -0.37 -18.84
C VAL A 26 16.23 0.74 -18.17
N HIS A 27 15.67 1.39 -17.16
CA HIS A 27 16.44 2.24 -16.27
C HIS A 27 17.35 1.35 -15.43
N TYR A 28 18.63 1.35 -15.79
CA TYR A 28 19.70 0.78 -14.97
C TYR A 28 19.91 1.70 -13.77
N VAL A 29 19.32 1.37 -12.63
CA VAL A 29 19.58 2.05 -11.37
C VAL A 29 20.99 1.66 -10.92
N SER A 30 21.89 2.65 -10.84
CA SER A 30 23.23 2.48 -10.29
C SER A 30 23.15 1.99 -8.84
N ARG A 31 23.72 0.81 -8.59
CA ARG A 31 24.04 0.32 -7.24
C ARG A 31 25.19 1.16 -6.67
N SER A 32 24.88 2.14 -5.83
CA SER A 32 25.79 2.55 -4.75
C SER A 32 25.47 1.70 -3.53
N HIS A 33 26.42 0.82 -3.18
CA HIS A 33 26.41 0.01 -1.96
C HIS A 33 26.62 0.90 -0.74
N ASP A 34 25.62 0.95 0.15
CA ASP A 34 25.85 1.18 1.58
C ASP A 34 25.84 -0.18 2.27
N ALA A 35 27.03 -0.63 2.70
CA ALA A 35 27.24 -1.90 3.40
C ALA A 35 26.57 -1.98 4.79
N LEU A 36 25.87 -0.92 5.22
CA LEU A 36 25.06 -0.86 6.44
C LEU A 36 23.59 -1.30 6.24
N ASP A 37 23.12 -1.46 5.00
CA ASP A 37 21.73 -1.86 4.69
C ASP A 37 21.52 -3.39 4.69
N THR A 38 22.59 -4.19 4.63
CA THR A 38 22.52 -5.65 4.45
C THR A 38 21.92 -6.40 5.66
N ASP A 39 22.16 -5.92 6.88
CA ASP A 39 21.60 -6.52 8.11
C ASP A 39 20.14 -6.11 8.34
N ALA A 40 19.77 -4.89 7.94
CA ALA A 40 18.39 -4.41 8.02
C ALA A 40 17.49 -5.10 7.00
N VAL A 41 17.98 -5.31 5.77
CA VAL A 41 17.29 -6.08 4.72
C VAL A 41 17.16 -7.56 5.08
N ASN A 42 18.14 -8.14 5.80
CA ASN A 42 18.05 -9.52 6.31
C ASN A 42 17.00 -9.71 7.43
N ARG A 43 16.62 -8.66 8.18
CA ARG A 43 15.58 -8.76 9.22
C ARG A 43 14.16 -8.92 8.66
N TYR A 44 13.93 -8.48 7.43
CA TYR A 44 12.62 -8.56 6.77
C TYR A 44 12.64 -9.54 5.60
N ARG A 45 13.18 -10.75 5.80
CA ARG A 45 13.08 -11.83 4.78
C ARG A 45 11.64 -12.21 4.48
N GLU A 46 10.75 -11.97 5.41
CA GLU A 46 9.31 -12.10 5.26
C GLU A 46 8.65 -10.81 5.75
N LEU A 47 7.74 -10.25 4.95
CA LEU A 47 6.94 -9.10 5.31
C LEU A 47 5.47 -9.46 5.17
N ARG A 48 4.72 -9.27 6.26
CA ARG A 48 3.27 -9.48 6.26
C ARG A 48 2.52 -8.17 6.33
N VAL A 49 1.77 -7.87 5.27
CA VAL A 49 1.01 -6.64 5.12
C VAL A 49 -0.48 -6.92 5.25
N GLY A 50 -1.15 -6.24 6.17
CA GLY A 50 -2.59 -6.22 6.29
C GLY A 50 -3.19 -5.02 5.57
N VAL A 51 -4.37 -5.17 4.97
CA VAL A 51 -5.16 -4.07 4.39
C VAL A 51 -6.53 -4.05 5.03
N LEU A 52 -6.86 -2.95 5.70
CA LEU A 52 -8.14 -2.72 6.34
C LEU A 52 -8.88 -1.57 5.63
N GLY A 53 -10.10 -1.84 5.19
CA GLY A 53 -10.91 -0.88 4.45
C GLY A 53 -10.81 -1.06 2.93
N LEU A 54 -11.48 -2.09 2.40
CA LEU A 54 -11.52 -2.39 0.96
C LEU A 54 -12.52 -1.50 0.20
N GLY A 55 -12.33 -0.19 0.31
CA GLY A 55 -12.89 0.78 -0.63
C GLY A 55 -12.07 0.83 -1.92
N ALA A 56 -12.11 1.93 -2.66
CA ALA A 56 -11.33 2.07 -3.89
C ALA A 56 -9.82 1.93 -3.63
N ILE A 57 -9.28 2.75 -2.72
CA ILE A 57 -7.84 2.77 -2.39
C ILE A 57 -7.38 1.43 -1.80
N GLY A 58 -8.08 0.91 -0.79
CA GLY A 58 -7.72 -0.37 -0.17
C GLY A 58 -7.74 -1.54 -1.16
N THR A 59 -8.71 -1.56 -2.08
CA THR A 59 -8.77 -2.58 -3.15
C THR A 59 -7.60 -2.43 -4.12
N ILE A 60 -7.22 -1.21 -4.52
CA ILE A 60 -6.06 -0.96 -5.39
C ILE A 60 -4.77 -1.52 -4.76
N PHE A 61 -4.50 -1.12 -3.51
CA PHE A 61 -3.30 -1.59 -2.81
C PHE A 61 -3.32 -3.10 -2.59
N PHE A 62 -4.43 -3.66 -2.13
CA PHE A 62 -4.53 -5.11 -1.89
C PHE A 62 -4.31 -5.91 -3.17
N THR A 63 -4.94 -5.53 -4.29
CA THR A 63 -4.80 -6.25 -5.56
C THR A 63 -3.37 -6.18 -6.08
N ARG A 64 -2.75 -5.00 -6.09
CA ARG A 64 -1.37 -4.84 -6.59
C ARG A 64 -0.33 -5.53 -5.70
N LEU A 65 -0.46 -5.44 -4.38
CA LEU A 65 0.40 -6.16 -3.44
C LEU A 65 0.21 -7.68 -3.56
N GLY A 66 -1.03 -8.13 -3.74
CA GLY A 66 -1.30 -9.55 -3.93
C GLY A 66 -0.73 -10.09 -5.24
N LEU A 67 -0.77 -9.31 -6.33
CA LEU A 67 -0.13 -9.67 -7.60
C LEU A 67 1.40 -9.74 -7.47
N LEU A 68 2.00 -8.77 -6.76
CA LEU A 68 3.43 -8.81 -6.45
C LEU A 68 3.80 -10.06 -5.62
N ALA A 69 2.95 -10.44 -4.65
CA ALA A 69 3.16 -11.64 -3.84
C ALA A 69 2.93 -12.96 -4.63
N ALA A 70 2.13 -12.92 -5.70
CA ALA A 70 1.87 -14.04 -6.60
C ALA A 70 3.02 -14.30 -7.55
N ASP A 71 3.72 -13.25 -8.01
CA ASP A 71 4.79 -13.37 -9.00
C ASP A 71 5.94 -14.24 -8.46
N SER A 72 6.16 -15.38 -9.12
CA SER A 72 7.23 -16.30 -8.77
C SER A 72 8.60 -15.85 -9.28
N LYS A 73 8.66 -14.90 -10.21
CA LYS A 73 9.93 -14.42 -10.83
C LYS A 73 10.67 -13.41 -9.96
N THR A 74 9.99 -12.73 -9.06
CA THR A 74 10.58 -11.84 -8.05
C THR A 74 11.16 -12.60 -6.85
N LYS A 75 10.85 -13.90 -6.71
CA LYS A 75 11.26 -14.76 -5.58
C LYS A 75 12.75 -15.10 -5.55
N GLU A 76 13.51 -14.87 -6.62
CA GLU A 76 14.91 -15.30 -6.64
C GLU A 76 15.84 -14.47 -5.73
N GLU A 77 15.45 -13.30 -5.20
CA GLU A 77 16.34 -12.61 -4.22
C GLU A 77 15.69 -11.55 -3.31
N VAL A 78 14.38 -11.27 -3.39
CA VAL A 78 13.79 -10.08 -2.75
C VAL A 78 12.51 -10.42 -1.99
N LEU A 79 12.61 -10.61 -0.66
CA LEU A 79 11.55 -10.50 0.37
C LEU A 79 10.24 -11.30 0.12
N SER A 80 9.98 -12.32 0.95
CA SER A 80 8.70 -13.05 0.92
C SER A 80 7.55 -12.17 1.39
N LEU A 81 6.68 -11.75 0.46
CA LEU A 81 5.52 -10.93 0.77
C LEU A 81 4.28 -11.79 1.03
N LYS A 82 3.61 -11.55 2.16
CA LYS A 82 2.27 -12.08 2.47
C LYS A 82 1.30 -10.92 2.65
N VAL A 83 0.08 -11.05 2.14
CA VAL A 83 -0.90 -9.96 2.12
C VAL A 83 -2.25 -10.46 2.62
N ASP A 84 -2.77 -9.82 3.66
CA ASP A 84 -4.08 -10.12 4.24
C ASP A 84 -5.03 -8.94 4.02
N ALA A 85 -6.19 -9.17 3.41
CA ALA A 85 -7.30 -8.22 3.38
C ALA A 85 -8.30 -8.55 4.49
N PHE A 86 -8.65 -7.55 5.28
CA PHE A 86 -9.63 -7.67 6.35
C PHE A 86 -10.98 -7.11 5.94
N VAL A 87 -12.01 -7.97 6.04
CA VAL A 87 -13.38 -7.65 5.67
C VAL A 87 -14.34 -7.90 6.82
N LYS A 88 -15.49 -7.23 6.80
CA LYS A 88 -16.56 -7.51 7.76
C LYS A 88 -17.14 -8.90 7.49
N PRO A 89 -17.55 -9.67 8.52
CA PRO A 89 -18.13 -11.01 8.34
C PRO A 89 -19.29 -11.05 7.35
N VAL A 90 -20.22 -10.08 7.43
CA VAL A 90 -21.36 -9.98 6.51
C VAL A 90 -20.91 -9.74 5.06
N GLN A 91 -19.87 -8.94 4.86
CA GLN A 91 -19.32 -8.65 3.54
C GLN A 91 -18.62 -9.89 2.95
N PHE A 92 -17.89 -10.65 3.78
CA PHE A 92 -17.31 -11.93 3.38
C PHE A 92 -18.39 -12.92 2.94
N ASP A 93 -19.44 -13.09 3.76
CA ASP A 93 -20.53 -14.03 3.48
C ASP A 93 -21.30 -13.67 2.21
N HIS A 94 -21.46 -12.37 1.91
CA HIS A 94 -22.03 -11.90 0.64
C HIS A 94 -21.09 -12.17 -0.54
N TRP A 95 -19.79 -11.93 -0.37
CA TRP A 95 -18.81 -12.20 -1.41
C TRP A 95 -18.73 -13.69 -1.75
N LEU A 96 -18.84 -14.60 -0.77
CA LEU A 96 -18.90 -16.04 -1.02
C LEU A 96 -20.05 -16.49 -1.94
N ARG A 97 -21.10 -15.68 -2.08
CA ARG A 97 -22.25 -15.96 -2.94
C ARG A 97 -22.07 -15.40 -4.36
N SER A 98 -20.99 -14.66 -4.64
CA SER A 98 -20.71 -14.19 -5.99
C SER A 98 -20.24 -15.32 -6.89
N GLU A 99 -20.53 -15.21 -8.18
CA GLU A 99 -20.11 -16.19 -9.18
C GLU A 99 -18.59 -16.27 -9.29
N GLU A 100 -17.91 -15.15 -9.07
CA GLU A 100 -16.46 -15.04 -9.12
C GLU A 100 -15.92 -14.46 -7.81
N LEU A 101 -15.04 -15.23 -7.16
CA LEU A 101 -14.29 -14.77 -5.99
C LEU A 101 -12.98 -14.15 -6.47
N LYS A 102 -13.08 -12.91 -6.94
CA LYS A 102 -11.91 -12.19 -7.45
C LYS A 102 -11.88 -10.73 -7.03
N PHE A 103 -10.68 -10.18 -7.03
CA PHE A 103 -10.42 -8.76 -6.96
C PHE A 103 -9.88 -8.31 -8.33
N SER A 104 -10.45 -7.24 -8.88
CA SER A 104 -10.13 -6.75 -10.22
C SER A 104 -9.91 -5.25 -10.24
N LEU A 105 -8.83 -4.80 -10.85
CA LEU A 105 -8.59 -3.39 -11.20
C LEU A 105 -8.69 -3.25 -12.73
N ARG A 106 -9.51 -2.30 -13.19
CA ARG A 106 -9.70 -2.02 -14.62
C ARG A 106 -9.23 -0.61 -14.94
N GLY A 107 -8.33 -0.47 -15.90
CA GLY A 107 -7.96 0.82 -16.45
C GLY A 107 -9.12 1.50 -17.19
N HIS A 108 -9.08 2.83 -17.32
CA HIS A 108 -10.15 3.63 -17.92
C HIS A 108 -10.54 3.20 -19.35
N ASN A 109 -9.58 2.66 -20.11
CA ASN A 109 -9.80 2.17 -21.49
C ASN A 109 -10.09 0.66 -21.57
N ASN A 110 -10.23 -0.05 -20.44
CA ASN A 110 -10.31 -1.52 -20.36
C ASN A 110 -9.12 -2.28 -20.96
N ASP A 111 -8.03 -1.61 -21.33
CA ASP A 111 -6.86 -2.24 -21.95
C ASP A 111 -5.96 -2.97 -20.93
N GLU A 112 -6.07 -2.62 -19.65
CA GLU A 112 -5.32 -3.23 -18.55
C GLU A 112 -6.29 -3.71 -17.46
N GLU A 113 -6.40 -5.04 -17.31
CA GLU A 113 -7.17 -5.67 -16.23
C GLU A 113 -6.23 -6.50 -15.35
N GLU A 114 -6.10 -6.08 -14.10
CA GLU A 114 -5.32 -6.75 -13.06
C GLU A 114 -6.27 -7.57 -12.19
N ASN A 115 -6.09 -8.90 -12.13
CA ASN A 115 -7.02 -9.81 -11.47
C ASN A 115 -6.32 -10.70 -10.44
N LEU A 116 -6.90 -10.81 -9.25
CA LEU A 116 -6.58 -11.81 -8.23
C LEU A 116 -7.77 -12.71 -7.98
N ALA A 117 -7.62 -14.00 -8.27
CA ALA A 117 -8.64 -15.00 -8.04
C ALA A 117 -8.40 -15.74 -6.71
N PHE A 118 -9.48 -16.11 -6.03
CA PHE A 118 -9.47 -16.72 -4.71
C PHE A 118 -10.26 -18.03 -4.67
N GLN A 119 -9.81 -18.92 -3.80
CA GLN A 119 -10.52 -20.13 -3.41
C GLN A 119 -10.83 -20.10 -1.91
N VAL A 120 -12.00 -20.59 -1.53
CA VAL A 120 -12.46 -20.57 -0.14
C VAL A 120 -11.89 -21.77 0.60
N ASN A 121 -11.32 -21.53 1.77
CA ASN A 121 -11.09 -22.59 2.73
C ASN A 121 -12.37 -22.75 3.57
N SER A 122 -13.10 -23.84 3.32
CA SER A 122 -14.45 -24.11 3.82
C SER A 122 -14.61 -23.99 5.33
N ASP A 123 -13.51 -24.14 6.09
CA ASP A 123 -13.58 -24.29 7.54
C ASP A 123 -13.36 -23.00 8.34
N ARG A 124 -12.94 -21.87 7.72
CA ARG A 124 -12.40 -20.74 8.51
C ARG A 124 -12.77 -19.30 8.12
N LYS A 125 -13.74 -19.04 7.24
CA LYS A 125 -13.98 -17.67 6.70
C LYS A 125 -12.68 -17.01 6.19
N VAL A 126 -11.86 -17.81 5.52
CA VAL A 126 -10.62 -17.38 4.88
C VAL A 126 -10.69 -17.83 3.42
N ALA A 127 -10.46 -16.89 2.51
CA ALA A 127 -10.22 -17.19 1.10
C ALA A 127 -8.73 -16.95 0.82
N ALA A 128 -8.08 -17.88 0.12
CA ALA A 128 -6.69 -17.77 -0.28
C ALA A 128 -6.57 -17.59 -1.79
N GLY A 129 -5.57 -16.83 -2.24
CA GLY A 129 -5.29 -16.64 -3.67
C GLY A 129 -4.97 -17.98 -4.34
N ILE A 130 -5.54 -18.24 -5.51
CA ILE A 130 -5.37 -19.52 -6.24
C ILE A 130 -3.90 -19.73 -6.61
N GLU A 131 -3.25 -18.69 -7.11
CA GLU A 131 -1.83 -18.71 -7.51
C GLU A 131 -0.91 -18.09 -6.45
N ALA A 132 -1.48 -17.65 -5.33
CA ALA A 132 -0.81 -16.88 -4.30
C ALA A 132 -1.32 -17.25 -2.89
N PRO A 133 -0.90 -18.39 -2.33
CA PRO A 133 -1.39 -18.86 -1.03
C PRO A 133 -1.03 -17.93 0.13
N GLY A 134 -0.02 -17.05 -0.05
CA GLY A 134 0.33 -15.98 0.88
C GLY A 134 -0.59 -14.76 0.83
N VAL A 135 -1.55 -14.72 -0.10
CA VAL A 135 -2.54 -13.66 -0.26
C VAL A 135 -3.89 -14.17 0.22
N ARG A 136 -4.51 -13.49 1.19
CA ARG A 136 -5.76 -13.95 1.80
C ARG A 136 -6.76 -12.82 1.95
N VAL A 137 -8.04 -13.17 1.89
CA VAL A 137 -9.15 -12.34 2.33
C VAL A 137 -9.77 -13.04 3.53
N CYS A 138 -9.87 -12.36 4.65
CA CYS A 138 -10.38 -12.93 5.88
C CYS A 138 -11.09 -11.89 6.75
N THR A 139 -11.84 -12.37 7.74
CA THR A 139 -12.35 -11.50 8.81
C THR A 139 -11.27 -11.34 9.90
N LEU A 140 -11.35 -10.25 10.68
CA LEU A 140 -10.46 -10.05 11.82
C LEU A 140 -10.51 -11.23 12.82
N GLU A 141 -11.71 -11.80 13.03
CA GLU A 141 -11.94 -12.93 13.94
C GLU A 141 -11.31 -14.24 13.44
N SER A 142 -11.24 -14.42 12.12
CA SER A 142 -10.67 -15.61 11.48
C SER A 142 -9.15 -15.54 11.27
N ALA A 143 -8.55 -14.37 11.47
CA ALA A 143 -7.12 -14.20 11.29
C ALA A 143 -6.36 -14.96 12.39
N GLY A 144 -5.51 -15.91 11.99
CA GLY A 144 -4.81 -16.79 12.92
C GLY A 144 -3.82 -16.04 13.82
N CYS A 145 -3.79 -16.37 15.12
CA CYS A 145 -2.93 -15.72 16.12
C CYS A 145 -1.42 -15.93 15.92
N ASN A 146 -1.02 -16.91 15.10
CA ASN A 146 0.39 -17.29 14.92
C ASN A 146 1.10 -16.46 13.84
N GLU A 147 0.37 -15.64 13.09
CA GLU A 147 0.92 -14.92 11.94
C GLU A 147 0.64 -13.42 12.02
N LYS A 148 1.33 -12.74 12.94
CA LYS A 148 1.15 -11.30 13.18
C LYS A 148 1.64 -10.44 12.00
N LEU A 149 0.97 -9.31 11.80
CA LEU A 149 1.28 -8.32 10.78
C LEU A 149 2.49 -7.47 11.15
N ASP A 150 3.35 -7.23 10.17
CA ASP A 150 4.43 -6.23 10.23
C ASP A 150 3.92 -4.82 9.92
N VAL A 151 2.99 -4.75 8.96
CA VAL A 151 2.46 -3.50 8.43
C VAL A 151 0.94 -3.63 8.33
N LEU A 152 0.21 -2.61 8.75
CA LEU A 152 -1.23 -2.50 8.54
C LEU A 152 -1.53 -1.22 7.75
N LEU A 153 -2.09 -1.39 6.56
CA LEU A 153 -2.62 -0.30 5.74
C LEU A 153 -4.07 -0.03 6.13
N VAL A 154 -4.34 1.16 6.64
CA VAL A 154 -5.67 1.60 7.06
C VAL A 154 -6.22 2.53 5.99
N ALA A 155 -7.04 1.97 5.09
CA ALA A 155 -7.65 2.63 3.95
C ALA A 155 -9.15 2.88 4.16
N VAL A 156 -9.56 3.16 5.40
CA VAL A 156 -10.90 3.65 5.74
C VAL A 156 -10.99 5.16 5.51
N LYS A 157 -12.20 5.73 5.56
CA LYS A 157 -12.33 7.19 5.45
C LYS A 157 -11.72 7.89 6.67
N ALA A 158 -11.23 9.11 6.50
CA ALA A 158 -10.49 9.85 7.53
C ALA A 158 -11.25 9.97 8.86
N TYR A 159 -12.57 10.16 8.82
CA TYR A 159 -13.40 10.27 10.04
C TYR A 159 -13.64 8.92 10.75
N ASP A 160 -13.30 7.79 10.13
CA ASP A 160 -13.42 6.46 10.73
C ASP A 160 -12.09 5.97 11.35
N SER A 161 -10.94 6.63 11.08
CA SER A 161 -9.61 6.12 11.48
C SER A 161 -9.48 5.97 12.99
N ALA A 162 -9.82 7.00 13.77
CA ALA A 162 -9.64 6.99 15.22
C ALA A 162 -10.44 5.86 15.88
N GLY A 163 -11.69 5.68 15.46
CA GLY A 163 -12.55 4.59 15.93
C GLY A 163 -11.98 3.21 15.60
N VAL A 164 -11.49 3.04 14.36
CA VAL A 164 -10.87 1.79 13.90
C VAL A 164 -9.59 1.47 14.67
N ILE A 165 -8.69 2.45 14.85
CA ILE A 165 -7.46 2.24 15.63
C ILE A 165 -7.79 1.87 17.08
N ARG A 166 -8.75 2.53 17.72
CA ARG A 166 -9.21 2.18 19.08
C ARG A 166 -9.78 0.76 19.14
N GLU A 167 -10.58 0.35 18.16
CA GLU A 167 -11.10 -1.02 18.09
C GLU A 167 -9.96 -2.04 17.91
N LEU A 168 -8.97 -1.74 17.07
CA LEU A 168 -7.81 -2.60 16.87
C LEU A 168 -7.02 -2.77 18.17
N ARG A 169 -6.72 -1.68 18.89
CA ARG A 169 -6.00 -1.75 20.18
C ARG A 169 -6.77 -2.57 21.22
N THR A 170 -8.09 -2.38 21.31
CA THR A 170 -8.91 -3.00 22.35
C THR A 170 -9.24 -4.47 22.09
N ARG A 171 -9.47 -4.86 20.84
CA ARG A 171 -10.00 -6.21 20.50
C ARG A 171 -9.07 -7.03 19.62
N ASN A 172 -8.26 -6.39 18.79
CA ASN A 172 -7.51 -7.06 17.72
C ASN A 172 -5.99 -6.82 17.81
N LYS A 173 -5.48 -6.39 18.98
CA LYS A 173 -4.04 -6.13 19.19
C LYS A 173 -3.17 -7.34 18.84
N HIS A 174 -3.68 -8.53 19.12
CA HIS A 174 -3.01 -9.80 18.85
C HIS A 174 -2.69 -10.04 17.36
N LEU A 175 -3.34 -9.32 16.43
CA LEU A 175 -3.07 -9.43 14.99
C LEU A 175 -1.79 -8.71 14.55
N LEU A 176 -1.32 -7.71 15.31
CA LEU A 176 -0.16 -6.90 14.95
C LEU A 176 1.04 -7.30 15.80
N LYS A 177 2.24 -7.20 15.23
CA LYS A 177 3.49 -7.23 16.00
C LYS A 177 3.55 -6.01 16.92
N ASP A 178 4.29 -6.11 18.02
CA ASP A 178 4.36 -5.04 19.01
C ASP A 178 4.98 -3.76 18.42
N ASP A 179 5.85 -3.91 17.42
CA ASP A 179 6.53 -2.85 16.68
C ASP A 179 5.91 -2.58 15.29
N ALA A 180 4.69 -3.07 15.03
CA ALA A 180 4.06 -2.97 13.71
C ALA A 180 3.89 -1.51 13.23
N LEU A 181 4.00 -1.32 11.92
CA LEU A 181 3.80 -0.02 11.27
C LEU A 181 2.36 0.10 10.74
N CYS A 182 1.58 1.02 11.31
CA CYS A 182 0.25 1.39 10.83
C CYS A 182 0.35 2.58 9.87
N VAL A 183 0.00 2.37 8.60
CA VAL A 183 0.00 3.42 7.56
C VAL A 183 -1.44 3.85 7.29
N LEU A 184 -1.80 5.09 7.61
CA LEU A 184 -3.11 5.66 7.32
C LEU A 184 -3.13 6.15 5.86
N LEU A 185 -3.78 5.41 4.97
CA LEU A 185 -3.92 5.76 3.55
C LEU A 185 -5.17 6.62 3.34
N GLN A 186 -5.06 7.92 3.63
CA GLN A 186 -6.22 8.81 3.73
C GLN A 186 -5.94 10.18 3.12
N ASN A 187 -6.96 10.74 2.48
CA ASN A 187 -6.95 12.14 2.07
C ASN A 187 -7.47 12.99 3.23
N GLY A 188 -6.59 13.73 3.89
CA GLY A 188 -6.90 14.58 5.04
C GLY A 188 -5.90 14.43 6.19
N LEU A 189 -5.99 15.31 7.18
CA LEU A 189 -5.30 15.14 8.45
C LEU A 189 -6.06 14.06 9.24
N GLY A 190 -5.73 12.78 9.01
CA GLY A 190 -6.31 11.69 9.78
C GLY A 190 -6.04 11.89 11.27
N GLU A 191 -7.05 11.70 12.11
CA GLU A 191 -6.89 11.79 13.55
C GLU A 191 -6.45 10.42 14.08
N LEU A 192 -5.38 10.41 14.86
CA LEU A 192 -5.11 9.32 15.79
C LEU A 192 -5.96 9.54 17.04
N PRO A 193 -6.44 8.46 17.68
CA PRO A 193 -7.08 8.62 18.97
C PRO A 193 -6.10 9.32 19.90
N GLN A 194 -6.46 10.51 20.38
CA GLN A 194 -5.74 11.15 21.48
C GLN A 194 -5.99 10.25 22.69
N ASP A 195 -4.92 9.78 23.32
CA ASP A 195 -5.05 9.06 24.57
C ASP A 195 -5.63 10.09 25.56
N GLU A 196 -6.93 9.97 25.86
CA GLU A 196 -7.58 10.84 26.83
C GLU A 196 -6.82 10.66 28.16
N GLU A 197 -6.34 11.77 28.71
CA GLU A 197 -5.43 11.90 29.87
C GLU A 197 -5.86 11.15 31.15
N ASN A 198 -7.00 10.45 31.15
CA ASN A 198 -7.59 9.76 32.30
C ASN A 198 -7.83 8.25 32.12
N ASP A 199 -7.54 7.66 30.96
CA ASP A 199 -7.64 6.21 30.82
C ASP A 199 -6.38 5.52 31.36
N LEU A 200 -6.52 4.97 32.57
CA LEU A 200 -5.54 4.17 33.35
C LEU A 200 -4.98 2.92 32.63
N HIS A 201 -5.24 2.78 31.33
CA HIS A 201 -4.56 1.85 30.44
C HIS A 201 -3.63 2.66 29.55
N HIS A 202 -2.41 2.91 30.03
CA HIS A 202 -1.28 3.09 29.13
C HIS A 202 -1.26 1.88 28.21
N PHE A 203 -1.87 2.01 27.03
CA PHE A 203 -1.68 1.08 25.94
C PHE A 203 -0.22 1.25 25.56
N ASP A 204 0.63 0.42 26.16
CA ASP A 204 2.07 0.29 25.90
C ASP A 204 2.30 -0.33 24.49
N ASP A 205 1.50 0.13 23.53
CA ASP A 205 1.43 -0.34 22.16
C ASP A 205 2.48 0.45 21.40
N GLN A 206 3.65 -0.15 21.20
CA GLN A 206 4.78 0.40 20.46
C GLN A 206 4.52 0.47 18.93
N TRP A 207 3.26 0.43 18.50
CA TRP A 207 2.88 0.56 17.11
C TRP A 207 3.35 1.91 16.59
N GLN A 208 3.99 1.87 15.44
CA GLN A 208 4.49 3.04 14.74
C GLN A 208 3.41 3.53 13.77
N PHE A 209 3.29 4.84 13.60
CA PHE A 209 2.30 5.42 12.70
C PHE A 209 2.95 6.25 11.60
N ALA A 210 2.41 6.12 10.39
CA ALA A 210 2.74 6.95 9.24
C ALA A 210 1.46 7.37 8.51
N ASN A 211 1.48 8.56 7.91
CA ASN A 211 0.48 9.01 6.96
C ASN A 211 0.90 8.63 5.55
N GLY A 212 -0.07 8.18 4.76
CA GLY A 212 0.06 7.95 3.34
C GLY A 212 -0.99 8.73 2.57
N VAL A 213 -0.56 9.63 1.69
CA VAL A 213 -1.45 10.37 0.79
C VAL A 213 -1.31 9.79 -0.61
N THR A 214 -2.37 9.18 -1.12
CA THR A 214 -2.37 8.52 -2.43
C THR A 214 -3.15 9.33 -3.47
N PHE A 215 -2.46 9.70 -4.54
CA PHE A 215 -2.98 10.31 -5.74
C PHE A 215 -3.27 9.24 -6.79
N VAL A 216 -4.42 8.60 -6.66
CA VAL A 216 -4.97 7.68 -7.66
C VAL A 216 -6.48 7.85 -7.70
N GLY A 217 -7.06 7.86 -8.89
CA GLY A 217 -8.51 7.82 -9.05
C GLY A 217 -8.98 6.36 -9.02
N GLY A 218 -10.02 6.09 -8.25
CA GLY A 218 -10.61 4.76 -8.17
C GLY A 218 -12.10 4.86 -7.89
N ARG A 219 -12.90 4.14 -8.69
CA ARG A 219 -14.33 4.00 -8.50
C ARG A 219 -14.68 2.55 -8.24
N VAL A 220 -15.27 2.27 -7.08
CA VAL A 220 -15.80 0.95 -6.75
C VAL A 220 -17.01 0.66 -7.65
N LEU A 221 -16.92 -0.40 -8.46
CA LEU A 221 -18.02 -0.91 -9.28
C LEU A 221 -18.81 -1.98 -8.52
N GLY A 222 -18.11 -2.74 -7.66
CA GLY A 222 -18.64 -3.77 -6.79
C GLY A 222 -17.59 -4.17 -5.76
N PHE A 223 -17.94 -5.03 -4.81
CA PHE A 223 -16.95 -5.50 -3.85
C PHE A 223 -15.80 -6.23 -4.56
N GLY A 224 -14.57 -5.82 -4.30
CA GLY A 224 -13.38 -6.33 -4.99
C GLY A 224 -13.17 -5.80 -6.40
N ASN A 225 -14.09 -5.01 -6.98
CA ASN A 225 -13.98 -4.53 -8.35
C ASN A 225 -13.89 -2.99 -8.41
N VAL A 226 -12.76 -2.49 -8.90
CA VAL A 226 -12.48 -1.05 -8.99
C VAL A 226 -12.07 -0.67 -10.41
N LEU A 227 -12.72 0.37 -10.93
CA LEU A 227 -12.26 1.09 -12.10
C LEU A 227 -11.22 2.12 -11.66
N THR A 228 -9.98 2.00 -12.14
CA THR A 228 -8.89 2.92 -11.88
C THR A 228 -8.84 4.01 -12.96
N SER A 229 -8.48 5.23 -12.56
CA SER A 229 -8.36 6.38 -13.44
C SER A 229 -7.25 7.32 -12.95
N GLY A 230 -6.43 7.87 -13.85
CA GLY A 230 -5.27 8.69 -13.49
C GLY A 230 -3.94 7.98 -13.76
N LEU A 231 -2.84 8.75 -13.75
CA LEU A 231 -1.46 8.34 -14.09
C LEU A 231 -1.19 6.87 -13.78
N ASP A 232 -0.73 6.12 -14.78
CA ASP A 232 -0.70 4.66 -14.87
C ASP A 232 -0.23 3.90 -13.60
N ALA A 233 0.60 4.52 -12.75
CA ALA A 233 1.06 3.95 -11.48
C ALA A 233 0.33 4.48 -10.22
N GLY A 234 -0.22 5.70 -10.21
CA GLY A 234 -0.63 6.40 -8.99
C GLY A 234 0.55 6.73 -8.06
N THR A 235 0.52 7.88 -7.38
CA THR A 235 1.63 8.33 -6.52
C THR A 235 1.22 8.34 -5.06
N THR A 236 2.02 7.78 -4.16
CA THR A 236 1.79 7.78 -2.71
C THR A 236 2.92 8.48 -1.98
N TYR A 237 2.57 9.46 -1.15
CA TYR A 237 3.50 10.16 -0.27
C TYR A 237 3.43 9.55 1.12
N LEU A 238 4.56 9.08 1.65
CA LEU A 238 4.66 8.51 3.00
C LEU A 238 5.43 9.45 3.93
N ALA A 239 4.87 9.70 5.11
CA ALA A 239 5.51 10.50 6.16
C ALA A 239 5.23 9.90 7.55
N PRO A 240 6.23 9.82 8.44
CA PRO A 240 6.00 9.41 9.82
C PRO A 240 5.15 10.47 10.54
N PHE A 241 4.37 10.06 11.54
CA PHE A 241 3.75 11.02 12.45
C PHE A 241 4.83 11.81 13.21
N ALA A 242 4.60 13.11 13.39
CA ALA A 242 5.42 13.92 14.27
C ALA A 242 5.35 13.35 15.68
N GLU A 243 6.49 12.99 16.26
CA GLU A 243 6.54 12.59 17.66
C GLU A 243 6.18 13.81 18.51
N SER A 244 5.07 13.71 19.26
CA SER A 244 4.76 14.67 20.32
C SER A 244 5.95 14.68 21.28
N GLY A 245 6.73 15.76 21.24
CA GLY A 245 7.95 15.91 22.00
C GLY A 245 7.67 16.00 23.50
N VAL A 246 7.52 14.86 24.15
CA VAL A 246 7.64 14.79 25.61
C VAL A 246 9.13 14.86 25.92
N ASN A 247 9.59 16.08 26.17
CA ASN A 247 10.89 16.39 26.74
C ASN A 247 11.07 15.64 28.07
N SER A 248 11.56 14.40 28.01
CA SER A 248 12.02 13.66 29.17
C SER A 248 13.54 13.59 29.10
N SER A 249 14.17 14.50 29.84
CA SER A 249 15.61 14.67 30.01
C SER A 249 16.27 13.51 30.75
N ASN A 250 16.15 12.28 30.24
CA ASN A 250 16.87 11.10 30.70
C ASN A 250 17.71 10.53 29.56
N SER A 251 19.03 10.53 29.73
CA SER A 251 20.02 10.11 28.74
C SER A 251 19.92 8.65 28.29
N SER A 252 19.21 7.79 29.02
CA SER A 252 18.91 6.41 28.61
C SER A 252 17.66 6.29 27.71
N GLY A 253 16.81 7.32 27.69
CA GLY A 253 15.63 7.38 26.82
C GLY A 253 15.97 7.78 25.38
N SER A 254 17.08 8.50 25.17
CA SER A 254 17.49 8.99 23.86
C SER A 254 17.97 7.88 22.93
N GLU A 255 18.76 6.91 23.41
CA GLU A 255 19.24 5.79 22.57
C GLU A 255 18.10 4.88 22.13
N LYS A 256 17.18 4.54 23.05
CA LYS A 256 15.99 3.74 22.73
C LYS A 256 15.08 4.46 21.74
N GLN A 257 14.86 5.76 21.89
CA GLN A 257 14.09 6.56 20.93
C GLN A 257 14.76 6.65 19.57
N LEU A 258 16.09 6.87 19.52
CA LEU A 258 16.85 6.88 18.28
C LEU A 258 16.79 5.53 17.57
N GLN A 259 16.84 4.42 18.31
CA GLN A 259 16.71 3.08 17.75
C GLN A 259 15.31 2.85 17.17
N LEU A 260 14.25 3.21 17.90
CA LEU A 260 12.86 3.13 17.41
C LEU A 260 12.64 3.97 16.15
N ARG A 261 13.23 5.17 16.08
CA ARG A 261 13.20 6.03 14.88
C ARG A 261 13.90 5.38 13.69
N ARG A 262 15.08 4.80 13.89
CA ARG A 262 15.80 4.07 12.84
C ARG A 262 15.00 2.88 12.34
N ASP A 263 14.46 2.07 13.26
CA ASP A 263 13.67 0.89 12.91
C ASP A 263 12.40 1.29 12.14
N ARG A 264 11.74 2.40 12.52
CA ARG A 264 10.61 2.99 11.76
C ARG A 264 11.02 3.39 10.36
N ASN A 265 12.12 4.13 10.22
CA ASN A 265 12.58 4.62 8.92
C ASN A 265 12.96 3.47 7.98
N ILE A 266 13.58 2.41 8.51
CA ILE A 266 13.86 1.18 7.77
C ILE A 266 12.55 0.54 7.30
N LYS A 267 11.57 0.33 8.19
CA LYS A 267 10.26 -0.24 7.80
C LYS A 267 9.55 0.60 6.75
N MET A 268 9.55 1.92 6.90
CA MET A 268 8.97 2.83 5.91
C MET A 268 9.67 2.73 4.55
N LYS A 269 11.01 2.65 4.53
CA LYS A 269 11.79 2.44 3.30
C LYS A 269 11.44 1.09 2.65
N THR A 270 11.31 0.02 3.44
CA THR A 270 10.88 -1.29 2.95
C THR A 270 9.46 -1.25 2.37
N VAL A 271 8.51 -0.60 3.06
CA VAL A 271 7.14 -0.42 2.55
C VAL A 271 7.12 0.38 1.25
N ALA A 272 7.91 1.45 1.16
CA ALA A 272 8.02 2.25 -0.06
C ALA A 272 8.54 1.41 -1.25
N GLN A 273 9.55 0.57 -1.02
CA GLN A 273 10.08 -0.35 -2.04
C GLN A 273 9.03 -1.37 -2.48
N VAL A 274 8.26 -1.93 -1.54
CA VAL A 274 7.19 -2.88 -1.84
C VAL A 274 6.08 -2.23 -2.66
N PHE A 275 5.68 -1.01 -2.33
CA PHE A 275 4.69 -0.24 -3.10
C PHE A 275 5.19 0.08 -4.52
N GLN A 276 6.46 0.47 -4.66
CA GLN A 276 7.10 0.68 -5.97
C GLN A 276 7.14 -0.59 -6.81
N ALA A 277 7.51 -1.72 -6.21
CA ALA A 277 7.49 -3.02 -6.87
C ALA A 277 6.07 -3.46 -7.27
N ALA A 278 5.06 -3.03 -6.50
CA ALA A 278 3.64 -3.24 -6.81
C ALA A 278 3.08 -2.23 -7.84
N GLY A 279 3.93 -1.45 -8.50
CA GLY A 279 3.52 -0.52 -9.56
C GLY A 279 2.90 0.78 -9.05
N THR A 280 3.21 1.20 -7.82
CA THR A 280 2.79 2.50 -7.27
C THR A 280 4.01 3.38 -7.04
N GLU A 281 4.04 4.59 -7.59
CA GLU A 281 5.12 5.53 -7.31
C GLU A 281 5.08 5.93 -5.83
N VAL A 282 6.23 5.91 -5.14
CA VAL A 282 6.30 6.31 -3.73
C VAL A 282 7.37 7.35 -3.48
N ILE A 283 6.97 8.40 -2.79
CA ILE A 283 7.85 9.46 -2.27
C ILE A 283 7.79 9.37 -0.74
N SER A 284 8.91 9.06 -0.09
CA SER A 284 8.99 8.86 1.36
C SER A 284 9.85 9.93 2.02
N THR A 285 9.31 10.60 3.02
CA THR A 285 10.03 11.59 3.84
C THR A 285 10.71 10.90 5.03
N THR A 286 11.63 9.98 4.72
CA THR A 286 12.47 9.29 5.74
C THR A 286 13.81 9.99 5.97
N ASN A 287 14.10 11.05 5.20
CA ASN A 287 15.36 11.78 5.25
C ASN A 287 15.23 13.01 6.15
N GLU A 288 16.08 13.11 7.18
CA GLU A 288 16.34 14.37 7.91
C GLU A 288 17.05 15.43 7.04
N VAL A 289 17.35 15.13 5.76
CA VAL A 289 18.20 15.97 4.90
C VAL A 289 17.42 16.82 3.88
N ASP A 290 16.16 16.50 3.59
CA ASP A 290 15.39 17.23 2.54
C ASP A 290 14.49 18.36 3.09
N LEU A 291 14.52 18.62 4.39
CA LEU A 291 13.79 19.73 5.02
C LEU A 291 14.57 21.07 5.03
N LEU A 292 15.75 21.13 4.41
CA LEU A 292 16.58 22.35 4.36
C LEU A 292 16.64 23.05 2.99
N THR A 293 15.85 22.65 2.00
CA THR A 293 15.87 23.30 0.66
C THR A 293 14.55 23.97 0.24
N PHE A 294 13.55 24.05 1.12
CA PHE A 294 12.39 24.91 0.88
C PHE A 294 12.33 26.02 1.93
N GLY A 295 13.13 27.07 1.71
CA GLY A 295 13.01 28.30 2.48
C GLY A 295 14.28 29.16 2.51
N THR A 296 14.68 29.70 1.37
CA THR A 296 15.06 31.12 1.18
C THR A 296 15.40 31.30 -0.29
N ASP A 297 14.47 31.89 -1.04
CA ASP A 297 14.70 33.02 -1.95
C ASP A 297 13.35 33.59 -2.41
#